data_AF-A0A6P1DQU9-F1
#
_entry.id   AF-A0A6P1DQU9-F1
#
_cell.length_a   1.000
_cell.length_b   1.000
_cell.length_c   1.000
_cell.angle_alpha   90.00
_cell.angle_beta   90.00
_cell.angle_gamma   90.00
#
_symmetry.space_group_name_H-M   'P 1'
#
loop_
_entity.id
_entity.type
_entity.pdbx_description
1 polymer ?
#
loop_
_entity_poly.entity_id
_entity_poly.type
_entity_poly.pdbx_seq_one_letter_code
_entity_poly.pdbx_strand_id
1 'polypeptide(L)'
;MIYQTIHALLGLDNLLLVTWQCSSDDIPNDKLPEFDGLDLLRIKNRNFQKFKRLNVEYPIIGSFEMAYLPEKDSWRPHFHAVTSCGNRDVLEHFRVYLQKQKHPRNTAPLHIIPITKTPVAAIGYLFKSEWKQKPSRVLGLRYTTQRLVGERLVNALLALDRLGMRKKLFLHKCKSYRRGRHLIFVA
;
A
#
# COMPACT_ATOMS: atom_id res chain seq x y z
N MET A 1 -6.76 4.20 20.35
CA MET A 1 -8.01 4.94 20.11
C MET A 1 -8.51 4.68 18.68
N ILE A 2 -8.86 3.41 18.37
CA ILE A 2 -9.34 2.94 17.05
C ILE A 2 -10.84 2.55 17.10
N TYR A 3 -11.41 2.50 18.31
CA TYR A 3 -12.71 1.86 18.59
C TYR A 3 -13.94 2.55 17.99
N GLN A 4 -13.90 3.85 17.70
CA GLN A 4 -15.08 4.57 17.19
C GLN A 4 -15.21 4.61 15.66
N THR A 5 -14.19 4.18 14.90
CA THR A 5 -14.28 4.11 13.43
C THR A 5 -15.08 2.87 12.96
N ILE A 6 -15.29 1.89 13.84
CA ILE A 6 -15.78 0.55 13.47
C ILE A 6 -17.31 0.49 13.31
N HIS A 7 -18.07 1.39 13.95
CA HIS A 7 -19.54 1.34 13.92
C HIS A 7 -20.19 2.04 12.72
N ALA A 8 -19.42 2.69 11.84
CA ALA A 8 -19.95 3.40 10.67
C ALA A 8 -19.90 2.60 9.36
N LEU A 9 -19.33 1.39 9.36
CA LEU A 9 -19.23 0.54 8.18
C LEU A 9 -20.34 -0.52 8.20
N LEU A 10 -21.57 -0.12 7.91
CA LEU A 10 -22.58 -1.09 7.44
C LEU A 10 -22.05 -1.70 6.12
N GLY A 11 -22.00 -3.03 6.00
CA GLY A 11 -21.55 -3.71 4.78
C GLY A 11 -20.06 -4.14 4.76
N LEU A 12 -19.44 -4.36 5.92
CA LEU A 12 -18.08 -4.92 6.04
C LEU A 12 -17.90 -6.24 5.27
N ASP A 13 -18.96 -7.01 5.09
CA ASP A 13 -18.97 -8.32 4.41
C ASP A 13 -18.58 -8.24 2.92
N ASN A 14 -18.72 -7.05 2.31
CA ASN A 14 -18.39 -6.81 0.91
C ASN A 14 -17.04 -6.10 0.72
N LEU A 15 -16.25 -5.94 1.79
CA LEU A 15 -14.95 -5.30 1.70
C LEU A 15 -13.87 -6.28 1.27
N LEU A 16 -13.09 -5.87 0.28
CA LEU A 16 -11.88 -6.57 -0.12
C LEU A 16 -10.65 -5.78 0.36
N LEU A 17 -9.75 -6.48 1.05
CA LEU A 17 -8.39 -6.02 1.28
C LEU A 17 -7.57 -6.26 0.00
N VAL A 18 -6.92 -5.21 -0.47
CA VAL A 18 -6.15 -5.20 -1.70
C VAL A 18 -4.76 -4.66 -1.42
N THR A 19 -3.73 -5.48 -1.68
CA THR A 19 -2.34 -5.05 -1.59
C THR A 19 -1.68 -5.19 -2.94
N TRP A 20 -1.02 -4.14 -3.44
CA TRP A 20 -0.30 -4.21 -4.71
C TRP A 20 1.08 -3.60 -4.64
N GLN A 21 1.97 -4.15 -5.47
CA GLN A 21 3.36 -3.71 -5.60
C GLN A 21 3.53 -2.86 -6.85
N CYS A 22 4.39 -1.84 -6.79
CA CYS A 22 4.74 -0.99 -7.91
C CYS A 22 6.19 -1.25 -8.32
N SER A 23 6.48 -2.45 -8.87
CA SER A 23 7.86 -2.87 -9.16
C SER A 23 8.60 -2.01 -10.19
N SER A 24 7.87 -1.32 -11.07
CA SER A 24 8.46 -0.35 -12.01
C SER A 24 8.99 0.91 -11.32
N ASP A 25 8.67 1.06 -10.03
CA ASP A 25 8.95 2.24 -9.21
C ASP A 25 9.90 1.90 -8.06
N ASP A 26 10.65 0.79 -8.17
CA ASP A 26 11.71 0.45 -7.22
C ASP A 26 12.71 1.64 -7.13
N ILE A 27 12.97 2.10 -5.91
CA ILE A 27 13.86 3.23 -5.61
C ILE A 27 15.19 2.67 -5.11
N PRO A 28 16.33 2.95 -5.76
CA PRO A 28 17.64 2.57 -5.24
C PRO A 28 17.85 3.07 -3.80
N ASN A 29 18.54 2.29 -2.95
CA ASN A 29 18.68 2.62 -1.53
C ASN A 29 19.35 3.98 -1.28
N ASP A 30 20.36 4.33 -2.07
CA ASP A 30 21.05 5.62 -2.08
C ASP A 30 20.14 6.79 -2.49
N LYS A 31 19.03 6.51 -3.18
CA LYS A 31 18.03 7.49 -3.61
C LYS A 31 16.87 7.66 -2.66
N LEU A 32 16.73 6.82 -1.63
CA LEU A 32 15.69 6.97 -0.62
C LEU A 32 15.75 8.34 0.10
N PRO A 33 16.94 8.88 0.46
CA PRO A 33 17.03 10.20 1.09
C PRO A 33 16.57 11.36 0.22
N GLU A 34 16.40 11.17 -1.10
CA GLU A 34 15.86 12.15 -2.04
C GLU A 34 14.34 12.00 -2.24
N PHE A 35 13.77 10.86 -1.87
CA PHE A 35 12.34 10.56 -2.07
C PHE A 35 11.44 11.53 -1.31
N ASP A 36 10.44 12.07 -1.99
CA ASP A 36 9.56 13.09 -1.43
C ASP A 36 8.07 12.91 -1.77
N GLY A 37 7.28 13.94 -1.43
CA GLY A 37 5.85 13.94 -1.69
C GLY A 37 5.46 14.03 -3.18
N LEU A 38 6.31 14.62 -4.03
CA LEU A 38 6.09 14.69 -5.47
C LEU A 38 6.31 13.33 -6.12
N ASP A 39 7.33 12.58 -5.70
CA ASP A 39 7.56 11.21 -6.16
C ASP A 39 6.37 10.30 -5.82
N LEU A 40 5.92 10.37 -4.56
CA LEU A 40 4.73 9.64 -4.13
C LEU A 40 3.50 10.06 -4.94
N LEU A 41 3.30 11.36 -5.19
CA LEU A 41 2.19 11.84 -6.00
C LEU A 41 2.22 11.29 -7.43
N ARG A 42 3.40 11.21 -8.06
CA ARG A 42 3.58 10.59 -9.39
C ARG A 42 3.22 9.11 -9.39
N ILE A 43 3.61 8.35 -8.36
CA ILE A 43 3.24 6.94 -8.20
C ILE A 43 1.71 6.81 -8.04
N LYS A 44 1.10 7.64 -7.18
CA LYS A 44 -0.36 7.64 -6.96
C LYS A 44 -1.12 7.95 -8.24
N ASN A 45 -0.73 9.00 -8.95
CA ASN A 45 -1.36 9.42 -10.21
C ASN A 45 -1.32 8.32 -11.27
N ARG A 46 -0.19 7.60 -11.39
CA ARG A 46 -0.13 6.43 -12.29
C ARG A 46 -1.11 5.35 -11.90
N ASN A 47 -1.27 5.05 -10.61
CA ASN A 47 -2.26 4.08 -10.13
C ASN A 47 -3.70 4.57 -10.36
N PHE A 48 -4.00 5.86 -10.13
CA PHE A 48 -5.31 6.45 -10.45
C PHE A 48 -5.65 6.33 -11.94
N GLN A 49 -4.69 6.56 -12.84
CA GLN A 49 -4.91 6.38 -14.28
C GLN A 49 -5.16 4.91 -14.64
N LYS A 50 -4.51 3.95 -13.98
CA LYS A 50 -4.79 2.52 -14.15
C LYS A 50 -6.23 2.20 -13.74
N PHE A 51 -6.67 2.66 -12.56
CA PHE A 51 -8.05 2.46 -12.09
C PHE A 51 -9.09 3.12 -12.98
N LYS A 52 -8.80 4.32 -13.51
CA LYS A 52 -9.67 5.00 -14.49
C LYS A 52 -9.83 4.17 -15.77
N ARG A 53 -8.75 3.62 -16.32
CA ARG A 53 -8.79 2.80 -17.55
C ARG A 53 -9.56 1.49 -17.38
N LEU A 54 -9.57 0.94 -16.16
CA LEU A 54 -10.26 -0.30 -15.81
C LEU A 54 -11.71 -0.07 -15.37
N ASN A 55 -12.21 1.16 -15.49
CA ASN A 55 -13.52 1.58 -14.99
C ASN A 55 -13.80 1.15 -13.54
N VAL A 56 -12.81 1.34 -12.64
CA VAL A 56 -13.02 1.07 -11.22
C VAL A 56 -13.83 2.21 -10.61
N GLU A 57 -15.12 1.94 -10.39
CA GLU A 57 -16.10 2.92 -9.88
C GLU A 57 -16.14 3.00 -8.35
N TYR A 58 -15.61 1.98 -7.67
CA TYR A 58 -15.69 1.87 -6.21
C TYR A 58 -14.61 2.70 -5.51
N PRO A 59 -14.91 3.25 -4.32
CA PRO A 59 -13.92 3.85 -3.44
C PRO A 59 -12.79 2.87 -3.10
N ILE A 60 -11.55 3.38 -3.12
CA ILE A 60 -10.37 2.67 -2.61
C ILE A 60 -9.66 3.57 -1.60
N ILE A 61 -9.54 3.08 -0.37
CA ILE A 61 -8.91 3.79 0.75
C ILE A 61 -7.73 2.97 1.23
N GLY A 62 -6.54 3.54 1.25
CA GLY A 62 -5.35 2.82 1.66
C GLY A 62 -4.21 3.71 2.11
N SER A 63 -3.05 3.10 2.28
CA SER A 63 -1.82 3.80 2.57
C SER A 63 -0.65 3.25 1.77
N PHE A 64 0.33 4.13 1.58
CA PHE A 64 1.62 3.85 0.97
C PHE A 64 2.61 3.27 1.98
N GLU A 65 3.29 2.21 1.58
CA GLU A 65 4.42 1.62 2.28
C GLU A 65 5.58 1.30 1.32
N MET A 66 6.77 1.10 1.88
CA MET A 66 7.92 0.59 1.15
C MET A 66 8.45 -0.68 1.78
N ALA A 67 8.98 -1.56 0.92
CA ALA A 67 9.64 -2.78 1.32
C ALA A 67 11.07 -2.77 0.77
N TYR A 68 12.08 -2.83 1.64
CA TYR A 68 13.46 -2.95 1.22
C TYR A 68 13.74 -4.36 0.69
N LEU A 69 14.39 -4.44 -0.47
CA LEU A 69 14.76 -5.65 -1.20
C LEU A 69 16.29 -5.77 -1.22
N PRO A 70 16.88 -6.56 -0.32
CA PRO A 70 18.34 -6.65 -0.20
C PRO A 70 19.01 -7.12 -1.50
N GLU A 71 18.36 -8.00 -2.26
CA GLU A 71 18.91 -8.56 -3.49
C GLU A 71 19.05 -7.54 -4.63
N LYS A 72 18.37 -6.40 -4.54
CA LYS A 72 18.44 -5.30 -5.51
C LYS A 72 19.02 -4.02 -4.92
N ASP A 73 19.33 -4.04 -3.63
CA ASP A 73 19.58 -2.85 -2.81
C ASP A 73 18.58 -1.71 -3.11
N SER A 74 17.29 -2.04 -3.10
CA SER A 74 16.24 -1.09 -3.50
C SER A 74 15.00 -1.18 -2.63
N TRP A 75 14.25 -0.08 -2.57
CA TRP A 75 12.98 0.06 -1.89
C TRP A 75 11.85 -0.11 -2.88
N ARG A 76 11.01 -1.12 -2.69
CA ARG A 76 9.83 -1.36 -3.51
C ARG A 76 8.59 -0.65 -2.92
N PRO A 77 7.99 0.28 -3.66
CA PRO A 77 6.72 0.86 -3.27
C PRO A 77 5.59 -0.17 -3.34
N HIS A 78 4.69 -0.12 -2.37
CA HIS A 78 3.47 -0.90 -2.37
C HIS A 78 2.36 -0.18 -1.61
N PHE A 79 1.12 -0.58 -1.86
CA PHE A 79 -0.05 -0.01 -1.19
C PHE A 79 -0.85 -1.12 -0.53
N HIS A 80 -1.39 -0.82 0.64
CA HIS A 80 -2.43 -1.62 1.29
C HIS A 80 -3.70 -0.80 1.31
N ALA A 81 -4.78 -1.33 0.75
CA ALA A 81 -6.04 -0.63 0.63
C ALA A 81 -7.23 -1.53 0.89
N VAL A 82 -8.35 -0.90 1.20
CA VAL A 82 -9.66 -1.53 1.23
C VAL A 82 -10.50 -0.93 0.12
N THR A 83 -11.33 -1.76 -0.48
CA THR A 83 -12.36 -1.32 -1.42
C THR A 83 -13.69 -1.94 -1.06
N SER A 84 -14.77 -1.21 -1.32
CA SER A 84 -16.15 -1.70 -1.19
C SER A 84 -16.59 -2.56 -2.37
N CYS A 85 -15.71 -2.82 -3.33
CA CYS A 85 -15.99 -3.72 -4.43
C CYS A 85 -16.01 -5.18 -3.91
N GLY A 86 -17.20 -5.72 -3.63
CA GLY A 86 -17.35 -7.16 -3.33
C GLY A 86 -17.06 -8.05 -4.54
N ASN A 87 -17.02 -7.47 -5.75
CA ASN A 87 -16.71 -8.19 -6.99
C ASN A 87 -15.20 -8.25 -7.25
N ARG A 88 -14.60 -9.41 -6.98
CA ARG A 88 -13.18 -9.68 -7.19
C ARG A 88 -12.73 -9.51 -8.65
N ASP A 89 -13.61 -9.73 -9.63
CA ASP A 89 -13.23 -9.77 -11.05
C ASP A 89 -12.75 -8.41 -11.57
N VAL A 90 -13.31 -7.33 -11.05
CA VAL A 90 -12.89 -5.96 -11.37
C VAL A 90 -11.43 -5.72 -10.99
N LEU A 91 -11.00 -6.28 -9.86
CA LEU A 91 -9.61 -6.20 -9.39
C LEU A 91 -8.70 -7.22 -10.10
N GLU A 92 -9.25 -8.28 -10.66
CA GLU A 92 -8.45 -9.25 -11.42
C GLU A 92 -7.90 -8.64 -12.71
N HIS A 93 -8.67 -7.78 -13.40
CA HIS A 93 -8.14 -6.98 -14.51
C HIS A 93 -6.99 -6.06 -14.08
N PHE A 94 -7.05 -5.52 -12.86
CA PHE A 94 -5.93 -4.76 -12.30
C PHE A 94 -4.70 -5.64 -12.05
N ARG A 95 -4.88 -6.88 -11.57
CA ARG A 95 -3.78 -7.85 -11.43
C ARG A 95 -3.09 -8.08 -12.77
N VAL A 96 -3.86 -8.36 -13.82
CA VAL A 96 -3.33 -8.59 -15.18
C VAL A 96 -2.54 -7.38 -15.67
N TYR A 97 -3.04 -6.17 -15.44
CA TYR A 97 -2.32 -4.94 -15.81
C TYR A 97 -0.97 -4.83 -15.10
N LEU A 98 -0.92 -5.14 -13.81
CA LEU A 98 0.32 -5.09 -13.04
C LEU A 98 1.31 -6.20 -13.43
N GLN A 99 0.84 -7.40 -13.78
CA GLN A 99 1.69 -8.50 -14.26
C GLN A 99 2.47 -8.13 -15.52
N LYS A 100 1.87 -7.33 -16.42
CA LYS A 100 2.52 -6.85 -17.65
C LYS A 100 3.71 -5.91 -17.39
N GLN A 101 3.89 -5.39 -16.17
CA GLN A 101 4.94 -4.41 -15.84
C GLN A 101 6.28 -5.03 -15.39
N LYS A 102 6.79 -6.06 -16.09
CA LYS A 102 8.06 -6.74 -15.79
C LYS A 102 8.14 -7.28 -14.34
N HIS A 103 7.08 -7.93 -13.87
CA HIS A 103 7.16 -8.63 -12.59
C HIS A 103 8.10 -9.85 -12.68
N PRO A 104 8.97 -10.10 -11.67
CA PRO A 104 9.64 -11.39 -11.54
C PRO A 104 8.59 -12.50 -11.56
N ARG A 105 8.83 -13.59 -12.31
CA ARG A 105 7.88 -14.68 -12.58
C ARG A 105 7.22 -15.31 -11.33
N ASN A 106 7.74 -15.03 -10.12
CA ASN A 106 7.32 -15.61 -8.84
C ASN A 106 6.90 -14.58 -7.78
N THR A 107 6.37 -13.42 -8.17
CA THR A 107 5.78 -12.43 -7.25
C THR A 107 4.39 -12.02 -7.72
N ALA A 108 3.37 -12.28 -6.91
CA ALA A 108 2.03 -11.80 -7.18
C ALA A 108 2.01 -10.27 -7.05
N PRO A 109 1.70 -9.53 -8.13
CA PRO A 109 1.71 -8.06 -8.09
C PRO A 109 0.53 -7.49 -7.31
N LEU A 110 -0.53 -8.29 -7.13
CA LEU A 110 -1.78 -7.94 -6.47
C LEU A 110 -2.25 -9.11 -5.60
N HIS A 111 -2.46 -8.84 -4.32
CA HIS A 111 -3.17 -9.72 -3.40
C HIS A 111 -4.56 -9.14 -3.14
N ILE A 112 -5.58 -9.99 -3.24
CA ILE A 112 -6.98 -9.63 -2.95
C ILE A 112 -7.45 -10.64 -1.92
N ILE A 113 -7.86 -10.16 -0.76
CA ILE A 113 -8.26 -10.97 0.39
C ILE A 113 -9.63 -10.46 0.86
N PRO A 114 -10.68 -11.29 0.84
CA PRO A 114 -11.93 -10.93 1.47
C PRO A 114 -11.72 -10.73 2.98
N ILE A 115 -12.30 -9.68 3.55
CA ILE A 115 -12.19 -9.44 4.99
C ILE A 115 -13.12 -10.42 5.72
N THR A 116 -12.61 -11.62 6.00
CA THR A 116 -13.36 -12.70 6.67
C THR A 116 -13.11 -12.77 8.19
N LYS A 117 -12.15 -11.98 8.70
CA LYS A 117 -11.78 -11.90 10.13
C LYS A 117 -11.96 -10.49 10.66
N THR A 118 -11.94 -10.34 11.99
CA THR A 118 -12.15 -9.10 12.76
C THR A 118 -11.79 -7.83 11.99
N PRO A 119 -12.77 -6.98 11.62
CA PRO A 119 -12.59 -5.76 10.83
C PRO A 119 -11.47 -4.85 11.33
N VAL A 120 -11.25 -4.84 12.65
CA VAL A 120 -10.18 -4.08 13.32
C VAL A 120 -8.80 -4.46 12.82
N ALA A 121 -8.51 -5.75 12.65
CA ALA A 121 -7.21 -6.22 12.19
C ALA A 121 -6.97 -5.85 10.72
N ALA A 122 -8.01 -5.98 9.88
CA ALA A 122 -7.95 -5.58 8.48
C ALA A 122 -7.73 -4.06 8.34
N ILE A 123 -8.47 -3.24 9.10
CA ILE A 123 -8.29 -1.79 9.12
C ILE A 123 -6.90 -1.40 9.66
N GLY A 124 -6.44 -2.06 10.73
CA GLY A 124 -5.10 -1.83 11.28
C GLY A 124 -4.01 -2.13 10.26
N TYR A 125 -4.20 -3.16 9.43
CA TYR A 125 -3.29 -3.49 8.34
C TYR A 125 -3.24 -2.42 7.24
N LEU A 126 -4.34 -1.68 7.00
CA LEU A 126 -4.38 -0.59 6.00
C LEU A 126 -3.50 0.60 6.36
N PHE A 127 -3.39 0.90 7.66
CA PHE A 127 -2.67 2.07 8.16
C PHE A 127 -1.33 1.70 8.79
N LYS A 128 -0.87 0.47 8.51
CA LYS A 128 0.48 0.08 8.85
C LYS A 128 1.44 1.11 8.25
N SER A 129 2.37 1.53 9.08
CA SER A 129 3.36 2.54 8.76
C SER A 129 4.72 2.01 9.15
N GLU A 130 5.02 0.80 8.69
CA GLU A 130 6.21 0.08 9.08
C GLU A 130 6.93 -0.40 7.82
N TRP A 131 7.99 0.33 7.45
CA TRP A 131 8.86 -0.11 6.37
C TRP A 131 9.74 -1.24 6.88
N LYS A 132 9.85 -2.31 6.07
CA LYS A 132 10.54 -3.53 6.46
C LYS A 132 11.46 -4.02 5.36
N GLN A 133 12.45 -4.78 5.77
CA GLN A 133 13.25 -5.58 4.86
C GLN A 133 12.51 -6.88 4.52
N LYS A 134 12.34 -7.14 3.21
CA LYS A 134 11.86 -8.45 2.74
C LYS A 134 12.99 -9.47 2.81
N PRO A 135 12.65 -10.76 2.98
CA PRO A 135 13.64 -11.83 2.93
C PRO A 135 14.37 -11.83 1.59
N SER A 136 15.71 -11.92 1.62
CA SER A 136 16.51 -12.12 0.42
C SER A 136 16.37 -13.56 -0.05
N ARG A 137 16.06 -13.76 -1.34
CA ARG A 137 16.06 -15.10 -1.97
C ARG A 137 17.47 -15.59 -2.32
N VAL A 138 18.46 -14.70 -2.39
CA VAL A 138 19.83 -15.01 -2.84
C VAL A 138 20.62 -15.79 -1.78
N LEU A 139 20.27 -15.63 -0.50
CA LEU A 139 21.04 -16.23 0.60
C LEU A 139 20.56 -17.62 1.04
N GLY A 140 19.57 -18.23 0.37
CA GLY A 140 19.02 -19.53 0.78
C GLY A 140 18.36 -19.56 2.17
N LEU A 141 18.31 -18.42 2.87
CA LEU A 141 17.79 -18.28 4.22
C LEU A 141 16.26 -18.22 4.19
N ARG A 142 15.63 -19.21 4.84
CA ARG A 142 14.18 -19.27 5.03
C ARG A 142 13.69 -18.08 5.86
N TYR A 143 12.82 -17.29 5.23
CA TYR A 143 11.66 -16.62 5.82
C TYR A 143 11.82 -16.04 7.23
N THR A 144 12.58 -14.95 7.39
CA THR A 144 12.24 -13.97 8.42
C THR A 144 12.23 -12.59 7.80
N THR A 145 11.09 -11.90 7.90
CA THR A 145 11.03 -10.47 7.58
C THR A 145 11.89 -9.79 8.63
N GLN A 146 12.99 -9.15 8.23
CA GLN A 146 13.91 -8.54 9.19
C GLN A 146 13.48 -7.10 9.47
N ARG A 147 13.68 -6.68 10.72
CA ARG A 147 13.58 -5.27 11.08
C ARG A 147 14.71 -4.51 10.38
N LEU A 148 14.44 -3.28 9.96
CA LEU A 148 15.49 -2.39 9.49
C LEU A 148 16.44 -2.06 10.64
N VAL A 149 17.73 -1.95 10.35
CA VAL A 149 18.79 -1.63 11.33
C VAL A 149 19.76 -0.62 10.75
N GLY A 150 20.46 0.10 11.62
CA GLY A 150 21.51 1.07 11.25
C GLY A 150 21.01 2.18 10.35
N GLU A 151 21.84 2.58 9.39
CA GLU A 151 21.56 3.67 8.45
C GLU A 151 20.27 3.47 7.66
N ARG A 152 19.93 2.23 7.27
CA ARG A 152 18.67 1.93 6.57
C ARG A 152 17.43 2.27 7.40
N LEU A 153 17.48 2.03 8.71
CA LEU A 153 16.39 2.43 9.59
C LEU A 153 16.29 3.95 9.69
N VAL A 154 17.42 4.64 9.84
CA VAL A 154 17.47 6.11 9.91
C VAL A 154 16.90 6.72 8.63
N ASN A 155 17.37 6.28 7.46
CA ASN A 155 16.89 6.77 6.17
C ASN A 155 15.41 6.49 5.94
N ALA A 156 14.91 5.32 6.36
CA ALA A 156 13.48 4.99 6.30
C ALA A 156 12.64 5.92 7.18
N LEU A 157 13.08 6.20 8.40
CA LEU A 157 12.38 7.10 9.32
C LEU A 157 12.38 8.54 8.82
N LEU A 158 13.51 9.03 8.31
CA LEU A 158 13.61 10.37 7.72
C LEU A 158 12.71 10.54 6.49
N ALA A 159 12.67 9.54 5.62
CA ALA A 159 11.78 9.56 4.46
C ALA A 159 10.30 9.50 4.88
N LEU A 160 9.95 8.69 5.88
CA LEU A 160 8.61 8.64 6.45
C LEU A 160 8.17 9.99 7.04
N ASP A 161 9.06 10.65 7.78
CA ASP A 161 8.81 11.97 8.36
C ASP A 161 8.59 13.04 7.29
N ARG A 162 9.46 13.09 6.28
CA ARG A 162 9.35 14.03 5.15
C ARG A 162 8.05 13.87 4.36
N LEU A 163 7.60 12.63 4.15
CA LEU A 163 6.32 12.38 3.49
C LEU A 163 5.16 12.87 4.35
N GLY A 164 5.22 12.60 5.66
CA GLY A 164 4.14 12.82 6.58
C GLY A 164 2.97 11.86 6.37
N MET A 165 2.21 11.64 7.44
CA MET A 165 1.13 10.64 7.45
C MET A 165 0.02 10.91 6.44
N ARG A 166 -0.29 12.18 6.16
CA ARG A 166 -1.38 12.55 5.25
C ARG A 166 -1.06 12.27 3.78
N LYS A 167 0.18 12.50 3.32
CA LYS A 167 0.54 12.28 1.91
C LYS A 167 0.52 10.80 1.53
N LYS A 168 0.83 9.93 2.50
CA LYS A 168 0.77 8.47 2.38
C LYS A 168 -0.62 7.92 2.10
N LEU A 169 -1.68 8.63 2.47
CA LEU A 169 -3.05 8.18 2.23
C LEU A 169 -3.32 8.05 0.73
N PHE A 170 -3.77 6.89 0.30
CA PHE A 170 -4.25 6.64 -1.04
C PHE A 170 -5.77 6.71 -1.04
N LEU A 171 -6.34 7.67 -1.78
CA LEU A 171 -7.78 7.92 -1.85
C LEU A 171 -8.19 7.98 -3.32
N HIS A 172 -8.88 6.94 -3.81
CA HIS A 172 -9.51 6.92 -5.13
C HIS A 172 -11.02 6.99 -4.95
N LYS A 173 -11.69 7.90 -5.68
CA LYS A 173 -13.14 8.12 -5.57
C LYS A 173 -13.61 8.30 -4.11
N CYS A 174 -12.80 9.01 -3.33
CA CYS A 174 -13.04 9.29 -1.92
C CYS A 174 -12.28 10.56 -1.52
N LYS A 175 -12.85 11.32 -0.59
CA LYS A 175 -12.22 12.50 0.06
C LYS A 175 -12.05 12.23 1.54
N SER A 176 -11.11 12.95 2.16
CA SER A 176 -10.96 12.94 3.61
C SER A 176 -11.01 14.35 4.18
N TYR A 177 -11.62 14.50 5.35
CA TYR A 177 -11.60 15.73 6.13
C TYR A 177 -11.38 15.45 7.61
N ARG A 178 -10.91 16.45 8.34
CA ARG A 178 -10.65 16.35 9.77
C ARG A 178 -11.82 16.94 10.55
N ARG A 179 -12.36 16.19 11.51
CA ARG A 179 -13.34 16.67 12.49
C ARG A 179 -12.79 16.41 13.90
N GLY A 180 -12.28 17.45 14.53
CA GLY A 180 -11.57 17.33 15.81
C GLY A 180 -10.34 16.43 15.71
N ARG A 181 -10.34 15.32 16.47
CA ARG A 181 -9.26 14.30 16.46
C ARG A 181 -9.50 13.17 15.44
N HIS A 182 -10.61 13.20 14.72
CA HIS A 182 -10.99 12.15 13.79
C HIS A 182 -10.68 12.55 12.35
N LEU A 183 -10.18 11.60 11.57
CA LEU A 183 -10.10 11.67 10.12
C LEU A 183 -11.31 10.92 9.55
N ILE A 184 -12.15 11.62 8.81
CA ILE A 184 -13.38 11.08 8.22
C ILE A 184 -13.17 10.92 6.72
N PHE A 185 -13.59 9.77 6.19
CA PHE A 185 -13.55 9.45 4.76
C PHE A 185 -14.97 9.47 4.20
N VAL A 186 -15.15 10.08 3.03
CA VAL A 186 -16.43 10.16 2.32
C VAL A 186 -16.22 9.79 0.87
N ALA A 187 -17.01 8.84 0.38
CA ALA A 187 -17.02 8.41 -1.02
C ALA A 187 -17.62 9.52 -1.90
#